data_AF-A0A7S8EYC1-F1
#
_entry.id   AF-A0A7S8EYC1-F1
#
_cell.length_a   1.000
_cell.length_b   1.000
_cell.length_c   1.000
_cell.angle_alpha   90.00
_cell.angle_beta   90.00
_cell.angle_gamma   90.00
#
_symmetry.space_group_name_H-M   'P 1'
#
loop_
_entity.id
_entity.type
_entity.pdbx_description
1 polymer ?
#
loop_
_entity_poly.entity_id
_entity_poly.type
_entity_poly.pdbx_seq_one_letter_code
_entity_poly.pdbx_strand_id
1 'polypeptide(L)'
;VRARDEIADLQFDAEGIDTDYPNMRKFLTAIGEFQVYIASNSTSLINYGERYRSGERISSAFVEATVNAVISKRFAKKQQMQWSKVGAHLLLQTRTQTLDGSLHSTFRQWYPGMVNDSQEHRVIASAA
;
A
#
# COMPACT_ATOMS: atom_id res chain seq x y z
N VAL A 1 2.32 2.11 25.53
CA VAL A 1 2.85 2.01 26.90
C VAL A 1 3.45 0.62 27.08
N ARG A 2 2.64 -0.45 27.25
CA ARG A 2 3.13 -1.84 27.40
C ARG A 2 4.28 -2.30 26.48
N ALA A 3 4.16 -2.14 25.17
CA ALA A 3 5.19 -2.59 24.23
C ALA A 3 6.53 -1.83 24.36
N ARG A 4 6.52 -0.58 24.84
CA ARG A 4 7.75 0.20 25.06
C ARG A 4 8.47 -0.27 26.32
N ASP A 5 7.70 -0.58 27.35
CA ASP A 5 8.20 -1.09 28.62
C ASP A 5 8.83 -2.48 28.38
N GLU A 6 8.15 -3.36 27.63
CA GLU A 6 8.70 -4.67 27.22
C GLU A 6 9.98 -4.56 26.37
N ILE A 7 10.15 -3.52 25.54
CA ILE A 7 11.38 -3.31 24.76
C ILE A 7 12.55 -2.85 25.63
N ALA A 8 12.29 -2.11 26.70
CA ALA A 8 13.34 -1.63 27.61
C ALA A 8 14.01 -2.80 28.35
N ASP A 9 13.22 -3.78 28.76
CA ASP A 9 13.69 -4.96 29.49
C ASP A 9 14.34 -6.02 28.57
N LEU A 10 14.09 -5.95 27.25
CA LEU A 10 14.53 -6.93 26.26
C LEU A 10 16.04 -7.24 26.28
N GLN A 11 16.88 -6.22 26.48
CA GLN A 11 18.33 -6.42 26.54
C GLN A 11 18.74 -7.18 27.80
N PHE A 12 18.20 -6.79 28.94
CA PHE A 12 18.45 -7.46 30.22
C PHE A 12 17.99 -8.92 30.17
N ASP A 13 16.80 -9.16 29.62
CA ASP A 13 16.27 -10.50 29.42
C ASP A 13 17.16 -11.34 28.51
N ALA A 14 17.63 -10.78 27.39
CA ALA A 14 18.49 -11.48 26.44
C ALA A 14 19.89 -11.80 27.01
N GLU A 15 20.44 -10.92 27.85
CA GLU A 15 21.70 -11.14 28.57
C GLU A 15 21.58 -12.28 29.60
N GLY A 16 20.39 -12.49 30.15
CA GLY A 16 20.10 -13.56 31.11
C GLY A 16 19.82 -14.94 30.52
N ILE A 17 19.80 -15.08 29.18
CA ILE A 17 19.53 -16.36 28.52
C ILE A 17 20.77 -17.26 28.57
N ASP A 18 20.66 -18.40 29.26
CA ASP A 18 21.64 -19.47 29.15
C ASP A 18 21.44 -20.24 27.83
N THR A 19 22.35 -20.05 26.87
CA THR A 19 22.27 -20.66 25.55
C THR A 19 23.63 -20.77 24.88
N ASP A 20 23.81 -21.85 24.12
CA ASP A 20 25.00 -22.09 23.31
C ASP A 20 24.87 -21.48 21.90
N TYR A 21 24.12 -20.37 21.78
CA TYR A 21 23.92 -19.72 20.49
C TYR A 21 25.23 -19.04 20.03
N PRO A 22 25.86 -19.49 18.93
CA PRO A 22 27.20 -19.06 18.55
C PRO A 22 27.31 -17.57 18.21
N ASN A 23 26.19 -16.90 17.92
CA ASN A 23 26.16 -15.48 17.60
C ASN A 23 25.50 -14.62 18.70
N MET A 24 25.44 -15.10 19.95
CA MET A 24 24.78 -14.38 21.05
C MET A 24 25.28 -12.94 21.20
N ARG A 25 26.60 -12.73 21.15
CA ARG A 25 27.17 -11.37 21.22
C ARG A 25 26.63 -10.44 20.13
N LYS A 26 26.52 -10.91 18.88
CA LYS A 26 25.97 -10.11 17.78
C LYS A 26 24.48 -9.82 17.99
N PHE A 27 23.76 -10.79 18.53
CA PHE A 27 22.34 -10.64 18.84
C PHE A 27 22.11 -9.57 19.93
N LEU A 28 22.89 -9.59 21.02
CA LEU A 28 22.85 -8.56 22.06
C LEU A 28 23.19 -7.17 21.51
N THR A 29 24.19 -7.06 20.64
CA THR A 29 24.50 -5.80 19.95
C THR A 29 23.31 -5.30 19.13
N ALA A 30 22.67 -6.17 18.34
CA ALA A 30 21.50 -5.81 17.55
C ALA A 30 20.31 -5.37 18.42
N ILE A 31 20.10 -6.00 19.58
CA ILE A 31 19.09 -5.56 20.55
C ILE A 31 19.40 -4.16 21.08
N GLY A 32 20.65 -3.89 21.47
CA GLY A 32 21.06 -2.57 21.94
C GLY A 32 20.85 -1.49 20.87
N GLU A 33 21.25 -1.77 19.62
CA GLU A 33 21.00 -0.88 18.48
C GLU A 33 19.50 -0.63 18.25
N PHE A 34 18.69 -1.68 18.37
CA PHE A 34 17.24 -1.59 18.25
C PHE A 34 16.62 -0.72 19.35
N GLN A 35 17.03 -0.89 20.61
CA GLN A 35 16.55 -0.04 21.71
C GLN A 35 16.90 1.43 21.48
N VAL A 36 18.14 1.72 21.10
CA VAL A 36 18.60 3.09 20.78
C VAL A 36 17.77 3.67 19.64
N TYR A 37 17.51 2.90 18.58
CA TYR A 37 16.69 3.33 17.46
C TYR A 37 15.26 3.69 17.91
N ILE A 38 14.61 2.83 18.69
CA ILE A 38 13.25 3.05 19.18
C ILE A 38 13.19 4.29 20.09
N ALA A 39 14.16 4.44 21.00
CA ALA A 39 14.23 5.60 21.89
C ALA A 39 14.40 6.91 21.09
N SER A 40 15.35 6.92 20.13
CA SER A 40 15.68 8.08 19.31
C SER A 40 14.53 8.52 18.39
N ASN A 41 13.71 7.57 17.92
CA ASN A 41 12.60 7.84 17.01
C ASN A 41 11.24 7.91 17.71
N SER A 42 11.20 7.86 19.04
CA SER A 42 9.96 7.65 19.81
C SER A 42 8.86 8.69 19.55
N THR A 43 9.22 9.93 19.19
CA THR A 43 8.26 10.99 18.83
C THR A 43 7.65 10.80 17.43
N SER A 44 8.34 10.07 16.55
CA SER A 44 7.91 9.79 15.18
C SER A 44 7.21 8.43 15.05
N LEU A 45 7.32 7.56 16.06
CA LEU A 45 6.68 6.24 16.06
C LEU A 45 5.16 6.37 16.23
N ILE A 46 4.41 5.90 15.24
CA ILE A 46 2.95 5.89 15.26
C ILE A 46 2.45 4.69 16.07
N ASN A 47 1.60 4.95 17.06
CA ASN A 47 0.92 3.92 17.83
C ASN A 47 -0.27 3.32 17.04
N TYR A 48 0.01 2.37 16.15
CA TYR A 48 -1.02 1.72 15.34
C TYR A 48 -2.07 0.98 16.16
N GLY A 49 -1.72 0.45 17.34
CA GLY A 49 -2.66 -0.27 18.20
C GLY A 49 -3.66 0.65 18.91
N GLU A 50 -3.28 1.89 19.21
CA GLU A 50 -4.21 2.94 19.66
C GLU A 50 -5.07 3.43 18.52
N ARG A 51 -4.48 3.75 17.36
CA ARG A 51 -5.22 4.14 16.17
C ARG A 51 -6.30 3.12 15.80
N TYR A 52 -5.97 1.83 15.86
CA TYR A 52 -6.93 0.75 15.63
C TYR A 52 -8.11 0.80 16.60
N ARG A 53 -7.84 0.94 17.91
CA ARG A 53 -8.88 1.01 18.96
C ARG A 53 -9.72 2.29 18.88
N SER A 54 -9.14 3.38 18.39
CA SER A 54 -9.81 4.65 18.13
C SER A 54 -10.56 4.70 16.79
N GLY A 55 -10.48 3.64 15.97
CA GLY A 55 -11.08 3.62 14.64
C GLY A 55 -10.39 4.53 13.61
N GLU A 56 -9.17 4.98 13.90
CA GLU A 56 -8.37 5.81 13.01
C GLU A 56 -7.72 4.99 11.90
N ARG A 57 -7.35 5.65 10.80
CA ARG A 57 -6.65 5.00 9.68
C ARG A 57 -5.27 4.48 10.16
N ILE A 58 -5.14 3.16 10.19
CA ILE A 58 -3.92 2.46 10.59
C ILE A 58 -2.95 2.18 9.44
N SER A 59 -3.38 2.29 8.18
CA SER A 59 -2.53 1.94 7.05
C SER A 59 -2.89 2.70 5.78
N SER A 60 -1.86 3.09 5.04
CA SER A 60 -1.92 3.51 3.64
C SER A 60 -1.92 2.32 2.68
N ALA A 61 -1.81 1.07 3.14
CA ALA A 61 -1.68 -0.12 2.30
C ALA A 61 -2.76 -0.23 1.22
N PHE A 62 -4.00 0.17 1.53
CA PHE A 62 -5.06 0.23 0.51
C PHE A 62 -4.77 1.25 -0.59
N VAL A 63 -4.31 2.45 -0.20
CA VAL A 63 -3.92 3.51 -1.15
C VAL A 63 -2.70 3.07 -1.95
N GLU A 64 -1.70 2.49 -1.31
CA GLU A 64 -0.50 1.96 -1.95
C GLU A 64 -0.83 0.83 -2.92
N ALA A 65 -1.70 -0.09 -2.54
CA ALA A 65 -2.19 -1.16 -3.40
C ALA A 65 -2.95 -0.59 -4.60
N THR A 66 -3.75 0.46 -4.41
CA THR A 66 -4.46 1.17 -5.48
C THR A 66 -3.48 1.84 -6.44
N VAL A 67 -2.49 2.57 -5.93
CA VAL A 67 -1.42 3.17 -6.76
C VAL A 67 -0.68 2.10 -7.54
N ASN A 68 -0.32 1.00 -6.89
CA ASN A 68 0.33 -0.14 -7.52
C ASN A 68 -0.55 -0.78 -8.62
N ALA A 69 -1.88 -0.87 -8.43
CA ALA A 69 -2.79 -1.35 -9.46
C ALA A 69 -2.80 -0.44 -10.70
N VAL A 70 -2.75 0.88 -10.50
CA VAL A 70 -2.69 1.88 -11.59
C VAL A 70 -1.36 1.77 -12.36
N ILE A 71 -0.22 1.75 -11.65
CA ILE A 71 1.09 1.92 -12.29
C ILE A 71 1.74 0.58 -12.72
N SER A 72 1.63 -0.48 -11.93
CA SER A 72 2.63 -1.55 -11.96
C SER A 72 2.65 -2.38 -13.23
N LYS A 73 1.52 -2.56 -13.93
CA LYS A 73 1.48 -3.35 -15.16
C LYS A 73 2.19 -2.68 -16.36
N ARG A 74 2.32 -1.35 -16.39
CA ARG A 74 2.86 -0.60 -17.56
C ARG A 74 3.99 0.39 -17.21
N PHE A 75 4.24 0.64 -15.93
CA PHE A 75 5.30 1.55 -15.49
C PHE A 75 6.47 0.84 -14.81
N ALA A 76 6.21 -0.21 -14.01
CA ALA A 76 7.24 -0.78 -13.15
C ALA A 76 7.65 -2.22 -13.50
N LYS A 77 6.72 -3.06 -13.99
CA LYS A 77 6.98 -4.49 -14.18
C LYS A 77 7.25 -4.84 -15.65
N LYS A 78 6.44 -5.73 -16.23
CA LYS A 78 6.69 -6.47 -17.48
C LYS A 78 6.66 -5.65 -18.77
N GLN A 79 6.33 -4.36 -18.71
CA GLN A 79 6.22 -3.49 -19.89
C GLN A 79 6.68 -2.07 -19.56
N GLN A 80 7.90 -1.94 -19.05
CA GLN A 80 8.53 -0.65 -18.85
C GLN A 80 8.74 0.01 -20.22
N MET A 81 7.96 1.05 -20.54
CA MET A 81 8.17 1.82 -21.78
C MET A 81 8.82 3.17 -21.48
N GLN A 82 9.58 3.67 -22.45
CA GLN A 82 10.17 5.01 -22.45
C GLN A 82 9.09 6.05 -22.82
N TRP A 83 8.20 6.32 -21.87
CA TRP A 83 7.10 7.27 -22.08
C TRP A 83 7.57 8.72 -21.94
N SER A 84 7.03 9.61 -22.78
CA SER A 84 7.09 11.04 -22.51
C SER A 84 6.25 11.39 -21.27
N LYS A 85 6.53 12.53 -20.61
CA LYS A 85 5.74 13.00 -19.45
C LYS A 85 4.25 13.08 -19.77
N VAL A 86 3.91 13.54 -20.98
CA VAL A 86 2.51 13.62 -21.47
C VAL A 86 1.90 12.22 -21.63
N GLY A 87 2.63 11.29 -22.25
CA GLY A 87 2.15 9.91 -22.43
C GLY A 87 1.91 9.20 -21.10
N ALA A 88 2.80 9.39 -20.13
CA ALA A 88 2.63 8.87 -18.78
C ALA A 88 1.37 9.44 -18.11
N HIS A 89 1.17 10.76 -18.20
CA HIS A 89 0.00 11.43 -17.62
C HIS A 89 -1.33 10.91 -18.19
N LEU A 90 -1.45 10.85 -19.52
CA LEU A 90 -2.65 10.35 -20.19
C LEU A 90 -2.92 8.87 -19.86
N LEU A 91 -1.88 8.05 -19.80
CA LEU A 91 -2.03 6.63 -19.45
C LEU A 91 -2.54 6.44 -18.02
N LEU A 92 -2.08 7.26 -17.08
CA LEU A 92 -2.60 7.23 -15.70
C LEU A 92 -4.08 7.61 -15.68
N GLN A 93 -4.49 8.68 -16.36
CA GLN A 93 -5.90 9.09 -16.44
C GLN A 93 -6.79 7.98 -17.02
N THR A 94 -6.43 7.43 -18.18
CA THR A 94 -7.18 6.35 -18.82
C THR A 94 -7.28 5.12 -17.92
N ARG A 95 -6.20 4.76 -17.21
CA ARG A 95 -6.23 3.62 -16.29
C ARG A 95 -7.09 3.85 -15.08
N THR A 96 -7.01 5.02 -14.46
CA THR A 96 -7.88 5.39 -13.34
C THR A 96 -9.34 5.29 -13.78
N GLN A 97 -9.68 5.87 -14.94
CA GLN A 97 -11.02 5.80 -15.50
C GLN A 97 -11.47 4.36 -15.86
N THR A 98 -10.53 3.50 -16.22
CA THR A 98 -10.82 2.07 -16.46
C THR A 98 -11.17 1.36 -15.16
N LEU A 99 -10.43 1.64 -14.08
CA LEU A 99 -10.60 0.99 -12.78
C LEU A 99 -11.83 1.50 -12.02
N ASP A 100 -12.17 2.79 -12.15
CA ASP A 100 -13.37 3.37 -11.53
C ASP A 100 -14.63 3.23 -12.40
N GLY A 101 -14.51 2.68 -13.62
CA GLY A 101 -15.61 2.44 -14.55
C GLY A 101 -16.10 3.66 -15.32
N SER A 102 -15.50 4.83 -15.12
CA SER A 102 -15.92 6.08 -15.77
C SER A 102 -15.46 6.20 -17.22
N LEU A 103 -14.48 5.41 -17.67
CA LEU A 103 -13.90 5.50 -19.02
C LEU A 103 -14.97 5.50 -20.12
N HIS A 104 -15.96 4.62 -19.99
CA HIS A 104 -17.03 4.50 -20.98
C HIS A 104 -17.89 5.77 -21.06
N SER A 105 -18.18 6.41 -19.93
CA SER A 105 -18.92 7.69 -19.91
C SER A 105 -18.13 8.82 -20.55
N THR A 106 -16.82 8.88 -20.31
CA THR A 106 -15.92 9.84 -20.96
C THR A 106 -15.90 9.64 -22.47
N PHE A 107 -15.84 8.39 -22.94
CA PHE A 107 -15.90 8.07 -24.37
C PHE A 107 -17.24 8.47 -25.00
N ARG A 108 -18.37 8.23 -24.33
CA ARG A 108 -19.69 8.68 -24.82
C ARG A 108 -19.79 10.21 -24.95
N GLN A 109 -19.15 10.95 -24.06
CA GLN A 109 -19.12 12.41 -24.14
C GLN A 109 -18.34 12.91 -25.36
N TRP A 110 -17.22 12.26 -25.68
CA TRP A 110 -16.40 12.59 -26.85
C TRP A 110 -16.99 12.08 -28.16
N TYR A 111 -17.67 10.92 -28.11
CA TYR A 111 -18.25 10.25 -29.27
C TYR A 111 -19.73 9.93 -29.01
N PRO A 112 -20.65 10.89 -29.23
CA PRO A 112 -22.08 10.71 -28.99
C PRO A 112 -22.71 9.53 -29.75
N GLY A 113 -22.11 9.09 -30.87
CA GLY A 113 -22.55 7.91 -31.63
C GLY A 113 -22.42 6.57 -30.88
N MET A 114 -21.58 6.48 -29.84
CA MET A 114 -21.43 5.27 -29.00
C MET A 114 -22.62 5.01 -28.07
N VAL A 115 -23.58 5.92 -27.97
CA VAL A 115 -24.74 5.78 -27.06
C VAL A 115 -25.73 4.71 -27.57
N ASN A 116 -25.75 4.42 -28.87
CA ASN A 116 -26.73 3.52 -29.49
C ASN A 116 -26.49 2.02 -29.21
N ASP A 117 -25.24 1.56 -29.05
CA ASP A 117 -24.93 0.13 -28.86
C ASP A 117 -25.24 -0.41 -27.46
N SER A 118 -25.48 0.48 -26.49
CA SER A 118 -25.72 0.09 -25.09
C SER A 118 -27.18 -0.27 -24.79
N GLN A 119 -28.11 0.14 -25.66
CA GLN A 119 -29.55 -0.11 -25.46
C GLN A 119 -29.97 -1.47 -26.05
N GLU A 120 -29.34 -1.95 -27.12
CA GLU A 120 -29.69 -3.25 -27.72
C GLU A 120 -29.37 -4.44 -26.79
N HIS A 121 -28.27 -4.39 -26.02
CA HIS A 121 -27.90 -5.50 -25.13
C HIS A 121 -28.76 -5.64 -23.87
N ARG A 122 -29.42 -4.56 -23.39
CA ARG A 122 -30.29 -4.64 -22.20
C ARG A 122 -31.67 -5.22 -22.52
N VAL A 123 -32.17 -5.01 -23.74
CA VAL A 123 -33.49 -5.52 -24.16
C VAL A 123 -33.47 -7.05 -24.36
N ILE A 124 -32.33 -7.61 -24.78
CA ILE A 124 -32.19 -9.06 -25.00
C ILE A 124 -32.11 -9.84 -23.67
N ALA A 125 -31.54 -9.25 -22.61
CA ALA A 125 -31.38 -9.93 -21.31
C ALA A 125 -32.63 -9.93 -20.41
N SER A 126 -33.63 -9.09 -20.69
CA SER A 126 -34.91 -9.07 -19.95
C SER A 126 -36.05 -9.81 -20.66
N ALA A 127 -35.77 -10.41 -21.82
CA ALA A 127 -36.74 -11.10 -22.67
C ALA A 127 -36.50 -12.63 -22.75
N ALA A 128 -35.63 -13.17 -21.90
CA ALA A 128 -35.34 -14.59 -21.73
C ALA A 128 -35.60 -15.00 -20.27
#